data_AF-A0A2D9H183-F1
#
_entry.id   AF-A0A2D9H183-F1
#
_cell.length_a   1.000
_cell.length_b   1.000
_cell.length_c   1.000
_cell.angle_alpha   90.00
_cell.angle_beta   90.00
_cell.angle_gamma   90.00
#
_symmetry.space_group_name_H-M   'P 1'
#
loop_
_entity.id
_entity.type
_entity.pdbx_description
1 polymer ?
#
loop_
_entity_poly.entity_id
_entity_poly.type
_entity_poly.pdbx_seq_one_letter_code
_entity_poly.pdbx_strand_id
1 'polypeptide(L)'
;MRRARRALGATLLLGIVGCAVVPAAAAQDEHVPAEQGEVPLQDVTLRWGLNDESSNRAFAPDTYNFFSAGRIPDPGRGGTTIDRADWSSRDGAVQVEKWDGTAWRRATWAGLRTTSTGDPLGSPTAGIFSHHTVTFAGGEGVVDTTAGTARIAWEGEVTVLYYSGMSFFHLADPVLEVEDGDGVLTAEVSGYASSQSDPDVWEPVAPERVTVADLPDVEVGSLSGDGLDRGVSWRPAYLGVRVSGVPQQLDGEHPGSFPQSFIDAMDRLGTAAFWYSSGGSTDAFKVAAPLTLSTGADEVVGPTPTSAPTDAGDTATPAAPTVVPPPATVTATVTTPAVAATAPPAPPPSAAEPSVAPAVPVTPVTTQTRLLAAPAAATPRDRPDPLWWVGGSLVLLTVAVLLVPVEKRNTP
;
A
#
# COMPACT_ATOMS: atom_id res chain seq x y z
N MET A 1 -12.10 70.69 -42.90
CA MET A 1 -12.17 72.16 -42.79
C MET A 1 -12.23 72.54 -41.31
N ARG A 2 -11.37 73.48 -40.91
CA ARG A 2 -11.55 74.52 -39.85
C ARG A 2 -11.97 74.04 -38.44
N ARG A 3 -11.04 74.11 -37.49
CA ARG A 3 -10.85 75.23 -36.53
C ARG A 3 -11.98 75.27 -35.47
N ALA A 4 -11.72 75.00 -34.20
CA ALA A 4 -10.89 75.73 -33.22
C ALA A 4 -11.76 76.50 -32.23
N ARG A 5 -11.33 76.42 -30.95
CA ARG A 5 -11.28 77.49 -29.94
C ARG A 5 -12.53 77.83 -29.12
N ARG A 6 -12.28 77.74 -27.79
CA ARG A 6 -12.50 78.77 -26.73
C ARG A 6 -13.96 79.00 -26.30
N ALA A 7 -14.30 79.34 -25.06
CA ALA A 7 -13.62 79.48 -23.77
C ALA A 7 -14.69 79.88 -22.72
N LEU A 8 -14.27 79.90 -21.45
CA LEU A 8 -14.81 80.70 -20.31
C LEU A 8 -16.18 80.33 -19.70
N GLY A 9 -16.12 79.78 -18.48
CA GLY A 9 -16.32 80.57 -17.26
C GLY A 9 -17.70 80.58 -16.61
N ALA A 10 -17.81 80.02 -15.40
CA ALA A 10 -18.57 80.60 -14.29
C ALA A 10 -18.25 79.87 -12.97
N THR A 11 -17.71 80.62 -12.01
CA THR A 11 -17.50 80.27 -10.61
C THR A 11 -18.81 80.46 -9.84
N LEU A 12 -19.26 79.51 -9.01
CA LEU A 12 -19.99 79.83 -7.76
C LEU A 12 -20.20 78.63 -6.81
N LEU A 13 -19.87 78.90 -5.53
CA LEU A 13 -20.43 78.38 -4.27
C LEU A 13 -20.14 76.94 -3.79
N LEU A 14 -19.13 76.87 -2.94
CA LEU A 14 -19.21 76.52 -1.50
C LEU A 14 -20.38 75.60 -1.07
N GLY A 15 -20.04 74.34 -0.79
CA GLY A 15 -20.86 73.39 -0.05
C GLY A 15 -19.95 72.41 0.68
N ILE A 16 -19.52 72.80 1.88
CA ILE A 16 -18.79 71.94 2.82
C ILE A 16 -19.77 70.88 3.31
N VAL A 17 -19.58 69.64 2.88
CA VAL A 17 -20.07 68.45 3.59
C VAL A 17 -18.89 67.52 3.75
N GLY A 18 -18.46 67.34 4.99
CA GLY A 18 -17.36 66.48 5.37
C GLY A 18 -17.70 65.02 5.09
N CYS A 19 -17.08 64.46 4.08
CA CYS A 19 -16.77 63.03 4.06
C CYS A 19 -15.43 62.86 4.74
N ALA A 20 -15.43 62.19 5.89
CA ALA A 20 -14.22 61.65 6.49
C ALA A 20 -13.59 60.69 5.47
N VAL A 21 -12.59 61.16 4.74
CA VAL A 21 -11.66 60.29 4.01
C VAL A 21 -10.80 59.67 5.09
N VAL A 22 -11.18 58.46 5.52
CA VAL A 22 -10.24 57.56 6.17
C VAL A 22 -9.21 57.26 5.07
N PRO A 23 -7.91 57.61 5.23
CA PRO A 23 -6.93 57.11 4.31
C PRO A 23 -6.99 55.58 4.41
N ALA A 24 -7.31 54.92 3.29
CA ALA A 24 -7.04 53.51 3.15
C ALA A 24 -5.53 53.38 3.41
N ALA A 25 -5.16 52.92 4.60
CA ALA A 25 -3.85 52.41 4.86
C ALA A 25 -3.66 51.32 3.80
N ALA A 26 -2.78 51.58 2.83
CA ALA A 26 -2.27 50.54 1.98
C ALA A 26 -1.76 49.47 2.96
N ALA A 27 -2.47 48.35 3.02
CA ALA A 27 -1.92 47.13 3.58
C ALA A 27 -0.67 46.90 2.75
N GLN A 28 0.47 47.28 3.32
CA GLN A 28 1.75 46.82 2.83
C GLN A 28 1.61 45.30 2.91
N ASP A 29 1.69 44.62 1.78
CA ASP A 29 2.06 43.22 1.74
C ASP A 29 3.26 43.11 2.67
N GLU A 30 3.02 42.55 3.85
CA GLU A 30 4.08 42.17 4.77
C GLU A 30 4.73 40.98 4.07
N HIS A 31 5.67 41.29 3.18
CA HIS A 31 6.57 40.32 2.60
C HIS A 31 7.41 39.83 3.78
N VAL A 32 6.90 38.80 4.46
CA VAL A 32 7.68 38.01 5.40
C VAL A 32 8.93 37.63 4.62
N PRO A 33 10.13 38.11 5.03
CA PRO A 33 11.35 37.69 4.35
C PRO A 33 11.36 36.18 4.47
N ALA A 34 11.41 35.46 3.34
CA ALA A 34 11.77 34.05 3.36
C ALA A 34 13.01 33.93 4.26
N GLU A 35 12.94 33.08 5.29
CA GLU A 35 14.09 32.86 6.14
C GLU A 35 15.25 32.44 5.21
N GLN A 36 16.40 33.08 5.35
CA GLN A 36 17.51 32.90 4.42
C GLN A 36 17.90 31.41 4.39
N GLY A 37 17.50 30.68 3.35
CA GLY A 37 17.71 29.23 3.26
C GLY A 37 16.49 28.42 2.82
N GLU A 38 15.29 28.98 2.98
CA GLU A 38 14.03 28.35 2.56
C GLU A 38 13.74 28.58 1.07
N VAL A 39 13.50 27.49 0.35
CA VAL A 39 13.12 27.48 -1.06
C VAL A 39 11.75 26.81 -1.19
N PRO A 40 10.69 27.53 -1.61
CA PRO A 40 9.40 26.92 -1.88
C PRO A 40 9.49 25.99 -3.08
N LEU A 41 8.85 24.82 -2.98
CA LEU A 41 8.71 23.83 -4.03
C LEU A 41 7.26 23.78 -4.53
N GLN A 42 7.09 23.68 -5.84
CA GLN A 42 5.80 23.55 -6.51
C GLN A 42 5.94 22.56 -7.67
N ASP A 43 4.82 21.96 -8.07
CA ASP A 43 4.73 21.04 -9.21
C ASP A 43 5.71 19.85 -9.14
N VAL A 44 6.08 19.43 -7.91
CA VAL A 44 6.95 18.27 -7.74
C VAL A 44 6.15 17.01 -8.06
N THR A 45 6.69 16.15 -8.90
CA THR A 45 6.13 14.84 -9.21
C THR A 45 6.88 13.76 -8.45
N LEU A 46 6.16 12.96 -7.68
CA LEU A 46 6.63 11.71 -7.09
C LEU A 46 6.32 10.56 -8.06
N ARG A 47 7.31 9.75 -8.44
CA ARG A 47 7.14 8.50 -9.20
C ARG A 47 7.64 7.32 -8.38
N TRP A 48 6.82 6.28 -8.23
CA TRP A 48 7.24 5.07 -7.51
C TRP A 48 6.45 3.82 -7.91
N GLY A 49 7.17 2.72 -8.13
CA GLY A 49 6.57 1.41 -8.44
C GLY A 49 6.34 0.52 -7.23
N LEU A 50 6.66 0.99 -6.02
CA LEU A 50 6.66 0.23 -4.76
C LEU A 50 7.67 -0.94 -4.78
N ASN A 51 7.40 -2.00 -5.53
CA ASN A 51 8.29 -3.13 -5.79
C ASN A 51 7.91 -3.84 -7.10
N ASP A 52 8.76 -4.76 -7.58
CA ASP A 52 8.49 -5.47 -8.83
C ASP A 52 7.30 -6.45 -8.71
N GLU A 53 7.08 -7.02 -7.51
CA GLU A 53 5.94 -7.90 -7.22
C GLU A 53 4.60 -7.21 -7.48
N SER A 54 4.50 -5.90 -7.23
CA SER A 54 3.32 -5.08 -7.51
C SER A 54 3.02 -4.91 -8.99
N SER A 55 3.94 -5.34 -9.87
CA SER A 55 3.77 -5.34 -11.33
C SER A 55 3.92 -6.70 -11.99
N ASN A 56 3.78 -7.77 -11.20
CA ASN A 56 3.99 -9.15 -11.60
C ASN A 56 2.68 -9.86 -11.97
N ARG A 57 2.78 -11.01 -12.65
CA ARG A 57 1.68 -11.98 -12.72
C ARG A 57 1.51 -12.63 -11.34
N ALA A 58 0.27 -12.83 -10.91
CA ALA A 58 -0.02 -13.46 -9.64
C ALA A 58 -0.26 -14.97 -9.78
N PHE A 59 -0.18 -15.71 -8.66
CA PHE A 59 -0.29 -17.18 -8.65
C PHE A 59 -1.68 -17.72 -8.96
N ALA A 60 -2.75 -16.93 -8.73
CA ALA A 60 -4.08 -17.35 -9.15
C ALA A 60 -4.17 -17.28 -10.70
N PRO A 61 -4.81 -18.27 -11.35
CA PRO A 61 -4.92 -18.30 -12.81
C PRO A 61 -5.45 -16.98 -13.37
N ASP A 62 -4.79 -16.48 -14.42
CA ASP A 62 -5.17 -15.27 -15.17
C ASP A 62 -5.33 -13.99 -14.32
N THR A 63 -4.56 -13.89 -13.22
CA THR A 63 -4.51 -12.69 -12.37
C THR A 63 -3.14 -12.01 -12.34
N TYR A 64 -3.14 -10.72 -12.02
CA TYR A 64 -1.98 -9.83 -12.09
C TYR A 64 -1.99 -8.84 -10.94
N ASN A 65 -0.82 -8.43 -10.47
CA ASN A 65 -0.69 -7.33 -9.53
C ASN A 65 -0.50 -6.04 -10.31
N PHE A 66 -1.24 -4.98 -9.95
CA PHE A 66 -1.14 -3.69 -10.61
C PHE A 66 -1.74 -2.53 -9.82
N PHE A 67 -1.51 -1.31 -10.28
CA PHE A 67 -2.10 -0.08 -9.73
C PHE A 67 -3.34 0.37 -10.50
N SER A 68 -4.29 1.00 -9.81
CA SER A 68 -5.31 1.88 -10.39
C SER A 68 -5.15 3.27 -9.79
N ALA A 69 -5.24 4.31 -10.61
CA ALA A 69 -5.34 5.67 -10.09
C ALA A 69 -6.71 5.86 -9.42
N GLY A 70 -6.70 6.49 -8.25
CA GLY A 70 -7.89 6.71 -7.44
C GLY A 70 -8.38 5.47 -6.71
N ARG A 71 -9.51 5.66 -6.00
CA ARG A 71 -10.25 4.60 -5.31
C ARG A 71 -11.00 3.72 -6.30
N ILE A 72 -10.82 2.41 -6.20
CA ILE A 72 -11.76 1.47 -6.83
C ILE A 72 -13.00 1.25 -5.96
N PRO A 73 -14.17 0.98 -6.56
CA PRO A 73 -15.37 0.61 -5.81
C PRO A 73 -15.17 -0.66 -4.98
N ASP A 74 -15.85 -0.74 -3.84
CA ASP A 74 -15.92 -1.95 -3.03
C ASP A 74 -16.68 -3.06 -3.79
N PRO A 75 -16.05 -4.21 -4.09
CA PRO A 75 -16.74 -5.36 -4.71
C PRO A 75 -17.70 -6.07 -3.74
N GLY A 76 -17.69 -5.72 -2.45
CA GLY A 76 -18.54 -6.27 -1.40
C GLY A 76 -18.10 -7.64 -0.87
N ARG A 77 -17.03 -8.22 -1.42
CA ARG A 77 -16.39 -9.46 -0.93
C ARG A 77 -14.97 -9.60 -1.48
N GLY A 78 -14.12 -10.29 -0.71
CA GLY A 78 -12.78 -10.71 -1.13
C GLY A 78 -12.82 -11.73 -2.27
N GLY A 79 -11.67 -12.00 -2.88
CA GLY A 79 -11.60 -12.97 -3.97
C GLY A 79 -12.24 -12.50 -5.29
N THR A 80 -12.68 -11.25 -5.37
CA THR A 80 -13.31 -10.68 -6.58
C THR A 80 -12.28 -9.95 -7.42
N THR A 81 -12.17 -10.28 -8.71
CA THR A 81 -11.36 -9.50 -9.64
C THR A 81 -12.14 -8.28 -10.14
N ILE A 82 -11.46 -7.16 -10.35
CA ILE A 82 -12.05 -5.97 -10.96
C ILE A 82 -12.16 -6.09 -12.48
N ASP A 83 -13.08 -5.35 -13.07
CA ASP A 83 -13.24 -5.24 -14.51
C ASP A 83 -12.56 -3.98 -15.07
N ARG A 84 -12.40 -3.94 -16.40
CA ARG A 84 -11.86 -2.75 -17.12
C ARG A 84 -12.59 -1.46 -16.74
N ALA A 85 -13.90 -1.55 -16.49
CA ALA A 85 -14.75 -0.40 -16.21
C ALA A 85 -14.42 0.26 -14.86
N ASP A 86 -13.91 -0.51 -13.90
CA ASP A 86 -13.56 -0.02 -12.56
C ASP A 86 -12.14 0.54 -12.49
N TRP A 87 -11.29 0.19 -13.47
CA TRP A 87 -9.89 0.63 -13.52
C TRP A 87 -9.71 1.98 -14.19
N SER A 88 -8.90 2.85 -13.57
CA SER A 88 -8.45 4.10 -14.17
C SER A 88 -6.93 4.19 -14.28
N SER A 89 -6.46 4.71 -15.43
CA SER A 89 -5.07 5.09 -15.60
C SER A 89 -4.75 6.47 -15.04
N ARG A 90 -5.77 7.26 -14.69
CA ARG A 90 -5.61 8.61 -14.12
C ARG A 90 -6.80 9.00 -13.25
N ASP A 91 -6.52 9.58 -12.09
CA ASP A 91 -7.51 10.22 -11.25
C ASP A 91 -6.88 11.46 -10.61
N GLY A 92 -7.44 12.64 -10.87
CA GLY A 92 -6.82 13.91 -10.47
C GLY A 92 -5.35 14.07 -10.92
N ALA A 93 -4.48 14.25 -9.94
CA ALA A 93 -3.02 14.36 -10.08
C ALA A 93 -2.28 13.01 -10.05
N VAL A 94 -3.01 11.90 -9.87
CA VAL A 94 -2.46 10.54 -9.85
C VAL A 94 -2.56 9.91 -11.23
N GLN A 95 -1.47 9.31 -11.72
CA GLN A 95 -1.43 8.59 -12.99
C GLN A 95 -0.69 7.26 -12.87
N VAL A 96 -1.23 6.21 -13.49
CA VAL A 96 -0.53 4.93 -13.69
C VAL A 96 0.23 4.99 -15.00
N GLU A 97 1.52 4.73 -14.94
CA GLU A 97 2.42 4.72 -16.09
C GLU A 97 3.04 3.35 -16.29
N LYS A 98 3.52 3.09 -17.50
CA LYS A 98 4.21 1.86 -17.89
C LYS A 98 5.41 2.22 -18.75
N TRP A 99 6.52 1.54 -18.51
CA TRP A 99 7.69 1.62 -19.37
C TRP A 99 7.43 0.92 -20.70
N ASP A 100 7.62 1.63 -21.83
CA ASP A 100 7.43 1.08 -23.18
C ASP A 100 8.72 0.52 -23.80
N GLY A 101 9.81 0.50 -23.04
CA GLY A 101 11.16 0.19 -23.52
C GLY A 101 12.03 1.42 -23.75
N THR A 102 11.42 2.61 -23.87
CA THR A 102 12.11 3.87 -24.17
C THR A 102 11.71 5.02 -23.26
N ALA A 103 10.44 5.08 -22.83
CA ALA A 103 9.90 6.12 -21.99
C ALA A 103 8.77 5.58 -21.10
N TRP A 104 8.50 6.31 -20.02
CA TRP A 104 7.29 6.13 -19.24
C TRP A 104 6.10 6.70 -20.01
N ARG A 105 5.04 5.90 -20.17
CA ARG A 105 3.81 6.26 -20.87
C ARG A 105 2.62 5.97 -19.98
N ARG A 106 1.51 6.69 -20.16
CA ARG A 106 0.24 6.34 -19.50
C ARG A 106 -0.10 4.87 -19.77
N ALA A 107 -0.37 4.11 -18.70
CA ALA A 107 -0.69 2.71 -18.81
C ALA A 107 -2.02 2.50 -19.55
N THR A 108 -2.15 1.34 -20.19
CA THR A 108 -3.42 0.84 -20.72
C THR A 108 -3.78 -0.44 -19.99
N TRP A 109 -5.07 -0.74 -19.88
CA TRP A 109 -5.54 -1.97 -19.22
C TRP A 109 -4.92 -3.24 -19.80
N ALA A 110 -4.80 -3.32 -21.14
CA ALA A 110 -4.15 -4.45 -21.80
C ALA A 110 -2.65 -4.50 -21.44
N GLY A 111 -1.99 -3.34 -21.36
CA GLY A 111 -0.57 -3.23 -21.04
C GLY A 111 -0.19 -3.62 -19.61
N LEU A 112 -1.14 -3.68 -18.67
CA LEU A 112 -0.90 -4.18 -17.30
C LEU A 112 -0.51 -5.65 -17.25
N ARG A 113 -0.78 -6.40 -18.33
CA ARG A 113 -0.61 -7.86 -18.42
C ARG A 113 0.52 -8.28 -19.34
N THR A 114 1.31 -7.31 -19.80
CA THR A 114 2.39 -7.53 -20.77
C THR A 114 3.71 -6.97 -20.27
N THR A 115 4.81 -7.47 -20.82
CA THR A 115 6.14 -6.84 -20.72
C THR A 115 6.13 -5.44 -21.35
N SER A 116 7.26 -4.73 -21.25
CA SER A 116 7.48 -3.46 -21.95
C SER A 116 7.43 -3.61 -23.48
N THR A 117 7.76 -4.80 -24.00
CA THR A 117 7.71 -5.12 -25.44
C THR A 117 6.32 -5.56 -25.93
N GLY A 118 5.36 -5.73 -25.01
CA GLY A 118 3.99 -6.13 -25.33
C GLY A 118 3.74 -7.65 -25.31
N ASP A 119 4.75 -8.45 -24.95
CA ASP A 119 4.59 -9.89 -24.78
C ASP A 119 3.82 -10.21 -23.49
N PRO A 120 3.00 -11.28 -23.43
CA PRO A 120 2.35 -11.69 -22.19
C PRO A 120 3.36 -11.96 -21.08
N LEU A 121 3.01 -11.61 -19.83
CA LEU A 121 3.86 -11.98 -18.68
C LEU A 121 3.94 -13.50 -18.50
N GLY A 122 5.12 -13.96 -18.07
CA GLY A 122 5.45 -15.37 -17.85
C GLY A 122 4.78 -15.99 -16.61
N SER A 123 5.40 -17.00 -16.00
CA SER A 123 4.97 -17.46 -14.68
C SER A 123 5.27 -16.39 -13.61
N PRO A 124 4.58 -16.41 -12.45
CA PRO A 124 4.84 -15.46 -11.35
C PRO A 124 6.30 -15.45 -10.87
N THR A 125 7.04 -16.55 -11.06
CA THR A 125 8.44 -16.71 -10.65
C THR A 125 9.44 -16.40 -11.77
N ALA A 126 8.99 -15.93 -12.93
CA ALA A 126 9.86 -15.77 -14.10
C ALA A 126 10.80 -14.56 -14.01
N GLY A 127 10.58 -13.63 -13.06
CA GLY A 127 11.34 -12.38 -12.99
C GLY A 127 11.08 -11.45 -14.18
N ILE A 128 9.87 -11.54 -14.76
CA ILE A 128 9.43 -10.75 -15.92
C ILE A 128 8.22 -9.94 -15.48
N PHE A 129 8.30 -8.61 -15.57
CA PHE A 129 7.32 -7.71 -14.99
C PHE A 129 6.66 -6.81 -16.04
N SER A 130 5.50 -6.26 -15.67
CA SER A 130 4.85 -5.24 -16.48
C SER A 130 5.55 -3.89 -16.39
N HIS A 131 6.38 -3.63 -15.37
CA HIS A 131 7.09 -2.36 -15.20
C HIS A 131 6.14 -1.15 -15.29
N HIS A 132 5.03 -1.23 -14.55
CA HIS A 132 4.17 -0.08 -14.34
C HIS A 132 4.50 0.58 -12.99
N THR A 133 4.20 1.86 -12.90
CA THR A 133 4.51 2.72 -11.76
C THR A 133 3.33 3.67 -11.54
N VAL A 134 3.31 4.35 -10.40
CA VAL A 134 2.37 5.45 -10.14
C VAL A 134 3.13 6.76 -10.04
N THR A 135 2.50 7.83 -10.52
CA THR A 135 2.93 9.21 -10.27
C THR A 135 1.89 9.98 -9.47
N PHE A 136 2.37 10.82 -8.54
CA PHE A 136 1.61 11.87 -7.87
C PHE A 136 2.22 13.20 -8.32
N ALA A 137 1.49 13.98 -9.12
CA ALA A 137 1.92 15.30 -9.56
C ALA A 137 1.43 16.41 -8.61
N GLY A 138 1.92 17.64 -8.80
CA GLY A 138 1.44 18.81 -8.05
C GLY A 138 1.89 18.85 -6.60
N GLY A 139 3.01 18.20 -6.26
CA GLY A 139 3.57 18.25 -4.93
C GLY A 139 4.05 19.65 -4.58
N GLU A 140 3.70 20.09 -3.38
CA GLU A 140 4.04 21.40 -2.84
C GLU A 140 4.82 21.25 -1.53
N GLY A 141 5.75 22.16 -1.28
CA GLY A 141 6.63 22.01 -0.14
C GLY A 141 7.60 23.16 0.08
N VAL A 142 8.53 22.92 1.00
CA VAL A 142 9.65 23.81 1.30
C VAL A 142 10.91 22.98 1.54
N VAL A 143 12.05 23.50 1.09
CA VAL A 143 13.38 22.99 1.41
C VAL A 143 14.11 24.07 2.20
N ASP A 144 14.58 23.74 3.40
CA ASP A 144 15.49 24.58 4.15
C ASP A 144 16.90 23.97 4.09
N THR A 145 17.72 24.55 3.24
CA THR A 145 19.12 24.11 3.06
C THR A 145 20.03 24.46 4.24
N THR A 146 19.65 25.43 5.07
CA THR A 146 20.41 25.83 6.26
C THR A 146 20.11 24.90 7.44
N ALA A 147 18.83 24.59 7.65
CA ALA A 147 18.41 23.62 8.66
C ALA A 147 18.64 22.16 8.23
N GLY A 148 18.87 21.90 6.94
CA GLY A 148 19.01 20.54 6.43
C GLY A 148 17.69 19.77 6.47
N THR A 149 16.58 20.47 6.23
CA THR A 149 15.24 19.88 6.25
C THR A 149 14.48 20.11 4.95
N ALA A 150 13.52 19.24 4.67
CA ALA A 150 12.56 19.45 3.59
C ALA A 150 11.21 18.81 3.94
N ARG A 151 10.14 19.39 3.42
CA ARG A 151 8.81 18.78 3.46
C ARG A 151 8.09 18.99 2.14
N ILE A 152 7.62 17.91 1.53
CA ILE A 152 6.84 17.93 0.27
C ILE A 152 5.61 17.07 0.47
N ALA A 153 4.44 17.59 0.13
CA ALA A 153 3.17 16.88 0.23
C ALA A 153 2.48 16.82 -1.13
N TRP A 154 1.83 15.69 -1.40
CA TRP A 154 1.00 15.49 -2.58
C TRP A 154 -0.42 15.15 -2.16
N GLU A 155 -1.38 15.50 -3.01
CA GLU A 155 -2.78 15.08 -2.87
C GLU A 155 -3.10 13.98 -3.89
N GLY A 156 -3.91 13.03 -3.45
CA GLY A 156 -4.48 12.00 -4.32
C GLY A 156 -4.34 10.59 -3.74
N GLU A 157 -4.93 9.64 -4.43
CA GLU A 157 -5.01 8.25 -3.97
C GLU A 157 -4.65 7.28 -5.11
N VAL A 158 -3.97 6.19 -4.75
CA VAL A 158 -3.75 5.04 -5.62
C VAL A 158 -4.30 3.78 -4.96
N THR A 159 -4.95 2.93 -5.75
CA THR A 159 -5.27 1.57 -5.31
C THR A 159 -4.16 0.63 -5.77
N VAL A 160 -3.62 -0.16 -4.85
CA VAL A 160 -2.68 -1.25 -5.12
C VAL A 160 -3.46 -2.57 -5.11
N LEU A 161 -3.53 -3.23 -6.27
CA LEU A 161 -4.32 -4.45 -6.46
C LEU A 161 -3.42 -5.67 -6.53
N TYR A 162 -3.73 -6.67 -5.71
CA TYR A 162 -3.17 -8.01 -5.80
C TYR A 162 -4.19 -8.97 -6.41
N TYR A 163 -3.69 -9.88 -7.25
CA TYR A 163 -4.52 -10.87 -7.95
C TYR A 163 -5.70 -10.23 -8.71
N SER A 164 -5.45 -9.10 -9.38
CA SER A 164 -6.44 -8.30 -10.11
C SER A 164 -7.61 -7.80 -9.26
N GLY A 165 -7.37 -7.56 -7.96
CA GLY A 165 -8.35 -6.97 -7.06
C GLY A 165 -8.97 -7.94 -6.05
N MET A 166 -8.58 -9.22 -6.06
CA MET A 166 -9.05 -10.17 -5.03
C MET A 166 -8.65 -9.72 -3.61
N SER A 167 -7.55 -8.97 -3.52
CA SER A 167 -7.15 -8.19 -2.36
C SER A 167 -6.59 -6.85 -2.86
N PHE A 168 -6.88 -5.77 -2.15
CA PHE A 168 -6.33 -4.45 -2.47
C PHE A 168 -6.31 -3.56 -1.23
N PHE A 169 -5.49 -2.52 -1.31
CA PHE A 169 -5.50 -1.41 -0.37
C PHE A 169 -5.32 -0.10 -1.14
N HIS A 170 -5.56 1.01 -0.44
CA HIS A 170 -5.38 2.35 -0.95
C HIS A 170 -4.24 3.02 -0.21
N LEU A 171 -3.44 3.79 -0.94
CA LEU A 171 -2.41 4.66 -0.43
C LEU A 171 -2.74 6.09 -0.88
N ALA A 172 -2.93 7.00 0.08
CA ALA A 172 -3.36 8.36 -0.17
C ALA A 172 -2.46 9.40 0.48
N ASP A 173 -2.44 10.58 -0.14
CA ASP A 173 -1.85 11.82 0.36
C ASP A 173 -0.44 11.65 0.94
N PRO A 174 0.53 11.25 0.10
CA PRO A 174 1.88 11.02 0.57
C PRO A 174 2.55 12.32 1.00
N VAL A 175 3.40 12.22 2.03
CA VAL A 175 4.20 13.33 2.56
C VAL A 175 5.63 12.84 2.76
N LEU A 176 6.58 13.48 2.09
CA LEU A 176 8.00 13.29 2.33
C LEU A 176 8.48 14.35 3.31
N GLU A 177 9.06 13.91 4.41
CA GLU A 177 9.81 14.76 5.36
C GLU A 177 11.27 14.32 5.33
N VAL A 178 12.20 15.28 5.32
CA VAL A 178 13.63 15.04 5.34
C VAL A 178 14.22 15.83 6.49
N GLU A 179 15.03 15.18 7.31
CA GLU A 179 15.77 15.76 8.42
C GLU A 179 17.12 15.06 8.54
N ASP A 180 18.21 15.82 8.69
CA ASP A 180 19.57 15.29 8.87
C ASP A 180 20.04 14.31 7.78
N GLY A 181 19.46 14.39 6.58
CA GLY A 181 19.75 13.49 5.46
C GLY A 181 18.98 12.18 5.46
N ASP A 182 18.08 11.97 6.43
CA ASP A 182 17.13 10.86 6.44
C ASP A 182 15.77 11.34 5.93
N GLY A 183 15.27 10.70 4.87
CA GLY A 183 13.93 10.96 4.34
C GLY A 183 12.92 9.94 4.83
N VAL A 184 11.74 10.38 5.23
CA VAL A 184 10.61 9.54 5.64
C VAL A 184 9.41 9.87 4.76
N LEU A 185 8.99 8.92 3.94
CA LEU A 185 7.76 9.02 3.18
C LEU A 185 6.64 8.38 3.98
N THR A 186 5.64 9.18 4.33
CA THR A 186 4.39 8.71 4.96
C THR A 186 3.23 8.80 3.98
N ALA A 187 2.19 8.02 4.22
CA ALA A 187 0.93 8.08 3.48
C ALA A 187 -0.21 7.50 4.31
N GLU A 188 -1.46 7.84 4.01
CA GLU A 188 -2.63 7.17 4.57
C GLU A 188 -2.88 5.84 3.86
N VAL A 189 -2.97 4.76 4.64
CA VAL A 189 -3.28 3.42 4.17
C VAL A 189 -4.65 3.01 4.66
N SER A 190 -5.49 2.52 3.76
CA SER A 190 -6.82 1.98 4.06
C SER A 190 -7.17 0.85 3.10
N GLY A 191 -8.30 0.18 3.29
CA GLY A 191 -8.73 -0.87 2.37
C GLY A 191 -9.70 -1.83 3.02
N TYR A 192 -9.60 -3.10 2.65
CA TYR A 192 -10.42 -4.17 3.19
C TYR A 192 -9.53 -5.30 3.69
N ALA A 193 -9.78 -5.74 4.93
CA ALA A 193 -9.16 -6.93 5.48
C ALA A 193 -9.48 -8.12 4.59
N SER A 194 -8.47 -8.90 4.25
CA SER A 194 -8.59 -10.08 3.39
C SER A 194 -7.87 -11.26 4.02
N SER A 195 -8.20 -12.49 3.59
CA SER A 195 -7.47 -13.68 4.04
C SER A 195 -7.36 -14.70 2.91
N GLN A 196 -6.17 -15.27 2.75
CA GLN A 196 -5.96 -16.38 1.82
C GLN A 196 -6.60 -17.67 2.32
N SER A 197 -6.64 -17.89 3.65
CA SER A 197 -7.24 -19.09 4.23
C SER A 197 -8.76 -19.01 4.34
N ASP A 198 -9.30 -17.79 4.36
CA ASP A 198 -10.73 -17.53 4.44
C ASP A 198 -11.12 -16.37 3.49
N PRO A 199 -11.50 -16.68 2.24
CA PRO A 199 -11.79 -15.66 1.23
C PRO A 199 -13.09 -14.88 1.50
N ASP A 200 -13.88 -15.27 2.50
CA ASP A 200 -15.09 -14.54 2.92
C ASP A 200 -14.77 -13.36 3.85
N VAL A 201 -13.53 -13.26 4.35
CA VAL A 201 -13.07 -12.09 5.11
C VAL A 201 -12.97 -10.88 4.17
N TRP A 202 -13.81 -9.88 4.43
CA TRP A 202 -13.85 -8.62 3.69
C TRP A 202 -14.47 -7.51 4.53
N GLU A 203 -13.66 -6.84 5.34
CA GLU A 203 -14.12 -5.81 6.27
C GLU A 203 -13.33 -4.52 6.08
N PRO A 204 -13.97 -3.34 6.10
CA PRO A 204 -13.27 -2.08 5.91
C PRO A 204 -12.25 -1.84 7.04
N VAL A 205 -11.03 -1.50 6.66
CA VAL A 205 -9.96 -1.06 7.57
C VAL A 205 -9.89 0.46 7.52
N ALA A 206 -10.01 1.09 8.70
CA ALA A 206 -9.96 2.54 8.83
C ALA A 206 -8.62 3.10 8.32
N PRO A 207 -8.61 4.28 7.68
CA PRO A 207 -7.37 4.93 7.27
C PRO A 207 -6.40 5.17 8.43
N GLU A 208 -5.13 4.86 8.20
CA GLU A 208 -4.03 5.10 9.13
C GLU A 208 -2.82 5.67 8.39
N ARG A 209 -2.23 6.74 8.93
CA ARG A 209 -0.99 7.30 8.39
C ARG A 209 0.20 6.48 8.87
N VAL A 210 0.94 5.89 7.94
CA VAL A 210 2.08 5.01 8.20
C VAL A 210 3.30 5.45 7.40
N THR A 211 4.48 4.98 7.82
CA THR A 211 5.73 5.16 7.07
C THR A 211 5.78 4.12 5.98
N VAL A 212 5.72 4.54 4.71
CA VAL A 212 5.72 3.63 3.56
C VAL A 212 7.13 3.41 2.99
N ALA A 213 8.05 4.36 3.21
CA ALA A 213 9.45 4.24 2.80
C ALA A 213 10.36 5.09 3.68
N ASP A 214 11.51 4.54 4.05
CA ASP A 214 12.64 5.28 4.61
C ASP A 214 13.70 5.46 3.50
N LEU A 215 14.17 6.68 3.28
CA LEU A 215 15.13 7.05 2.25
C LEU A 215 16.45 7.44 2.95
N PRO A 216 17.48 6.56 2.95
CA PRO A 216 18.78 6.93 3.49
C PRO A 216 19.52 7.88 2.52
N ASP A 217 20.43 8.67 3.06
CA ASP A 217 21.39 9.50 2.31
C ASP A 217 20.73 10.52 1.37
N VAL A 218 19.68 11.20 1.83
CA VAL A 218 19.02 12.29 1.10
C VAL A 218 19.85 13.57 1.18
N GLU A 219 20.44 13.97 0.06
CA GLU A 219 21.09 15.26 -0.07
C GLU A 219 20.02 16.37 -0.22
N VAL A 220 19.72 17.09 0.87
CA VAL A 220 18.66 18.15 0.90
C VAL A 220 18.83 19.19 -0.21
N GLY A 221 20.07 19.59 -0.52
CA GLY A 221 20.35 20.55 -1.59
C GLY A 221 19.92 20.06 -2.99
N SER A 222 19.84 18.74 -3.20
CA SER A 222 19.41 18.13 -4.46
C SER A 222 17.89 18.23 -4.69
N LEU A 223 17.12 18.53 -3.63
CA LEU A 223 15.67 18.74 -3.68
C LEU A 223 15.28 20.13 -4.20
N SER A 224 16.21 20.87 -4.80
CA SER A 224 15.95 22.19 -5.36
C SER A 224 16.75 22.42 -6.66
N GLY A 225 16.28 23.35 -7.49
CA GLY A 225 16.94 23.76 -8.73
C GLY A 225 17.24 22.60 -9.69
N ASP A 226 18.41 22.67 -10.35
CA ASP A 226 18.80 21.73 -11.41
C ASP A 226 18.79 20.25 -11.01
N GLY A 227 18.95 19.93 -9.71
CA GLY A 227 18.91 18.57 -9.21
C GLY A 227 17.51 17.96 -9.35
N LEU A 228 16.52 18.68 -8.82
CA LEU A 228 15.13 18.29 -8.90
C LEU A 228 14.59 18.37 -10.33
N ASP A 229 15.02 19.35 -11.12
CA ASP A 229 14.62 19.47 -12.54
C ASP A 229 15.07 18.26 -13.37
N ARG A 230 16.27 17.74 -13.10
CA ARG A 230 16.80 16.54 -13.78
C ARG A 230 16.24 15.22 -13.24
N GLY A 231 15.57 15.26 -12.09
CA GLY A 231 15.11 14.09 -11.36
C GLY A 231 16.15 13.56 -10.40
N VAL A 232 15.73 13.34 -9.16
CA VAL A 232 16.52 12.72 -8.08
C VAL A 232 15.85 11.44 -7.65
N SER A 233 16.64 10.39 -7.42
CA SER A 233 16.12 9.06 -7.12
C SER A 233 16.89 8.37 -6.02
N TRP A 234 16.14 7.71 -5.14
CA TRP A 234 16.65 6.93 -4.02
C TRP A 234 16.06 5.54 -4.06
N ARG A 235 16.79 4.56 -3.53
CA ARG A 235 16.21 3.25 -3.22
C ARG A 235 15.79 3.26 -1.76
N PRO A 236 14.50 3.10 -1.44
CA PRO A 236 14.07 2.97 -0.06
C PRO A 236 14.78 1.83 0.67
N ALA A 237 14.98 1.99 1.98
CA ALA A 237 15.48 0.93 2.84
C ALA A 237 14.54 -0.29 2.76
N TYR A 238 15.14 -1.46 2.53
CA TYR A 238 14.42 -2.74 2.52
C TYR A 238 15.34 -3.87 2.98
N LEU A 239 16.47 -4.04 2.30
CA LEU A 239 17.43 -5.10 2.62
C LEU A 239 17.99 -4.89 4.02
N GLY A 240 17.94 -5.94 4.84
CA GLY A 240 18.37 -5.89 6.24
C GLY A 240 17.38 -5.25 7.23
N VAL A 241 16.29 -4.63 6.75
CA VAL A 241 15.23 -4.11 7.61
C VAL A 241 14.50 -5.27 8.29
N ARG A 242 14.41 -5.22 9.62
CA ARG A 242 13.78 -6.26 10.45
C ARG A 242 12.49 -5.73 11.03
N VAL A 243 11.45 -6.56 10.99
CA VAL A 243 10.14 -6.27 11.57
C VAL A 243 9.69 -7.39 12.51
N SER A 244 8.68 -7.09 13.31
CA SER A 244 8.07 -8.01 14.27
C SER A 244 6.58 -8.19 13.95
N GLY A 245 5.92 -9.13 14.63
CA GLY A 245 4.49 -9.42 14.44
C GLY A 245 4.18 -10.35 13.26
N VAL A 246 5.09 -10.49 12.31
CA VAL A 246 4.97 -11.36 11.12
C VAL A 246 6.09 -12.40 11.05
N PRO A 247 5.90 -13.55 10.37
CA PRO A 247 6.92 -14.59 10.23
C PRO A 247 7.99 -14.22 9.18
N GLN A 248 8.71 -13.12 9.38
CA GLN A 248 9.80 -12.68 8.50
C GLN A 248 10.95 -13.70 8.49
N GLN A 249 11.33 -14.15 7.30
CA GLN A 249 12.53 -14.95 7.07
C GLN A 249 13.75 -14.04 7.01
N LEU A 250 14.74 -14.34 7.84
CA LEU A 250 16.00 -13.59 7.92
C LEU A 250 17.15 -14.28 7.18
N ASP A 251 16.94 -15.52 6.77
CA ASP A 251 17.86 -16.31 5.97
C ASP A 251 17.47 -16.22 4.48
N GLY A 252 18.46 -16.25 3.58
CA GLY A 252 18.25 -16.14 2.13
C GLY A 252 19.04 -14.99 1.50
N GLU A 253 18.85 -14.78 0.20
CA GLU A 253 19.64 -13.80 -0.57
C GLU A 253 19.11 -12.36 -0.46
N HIS A 254 17.82 -12.19 -0.15
CA HIS A 254 17.17 -10.88 -0.06
C HIS A 254 16.36 -10.68 1.25
N PRO A 255 16.95 -10.93 2.44
CA PRO A 255 16.25 -10.72 3.70
C PRO A 255 15.98 -9.21 3.88
N GLY A 256 14.73 -8.86 4.15
CA GLY A 256 14.33 -7.46 4.24
C GLY A 256 12.85 -7.25 4.43
N SER A 257 12.46 -6.00 4.58
CA SER A 257 11.07 -5.60 4.80
C SER A 257 10.87 -4.12 4.47
N PHE A 258 9.63 -3.77 4.12
CA PHE A 258 9.15 -2.40 4.26
C PHE A 258 9.09 -1.99 5.75
N PRO A 259 8.92 -0.69 6.07
CA PRO A 259 8.92 -0.19 7.44
C PRO A 259 7.84 -0.84 8.33
N GLN A 260 8.11 -0.96 9.63
CA GLN A 260 7.25 -1.68 10.58
C GLN A 260 5.78 -1.19 10.56
N SER A 261 5.54 0.12 10.56
CA SER A 261 4.17 0.66 10.59
C SER A 261 3.37 0.29 9.33
N PHE A 262 4.04 0.22 8.17
CA PHE A 262 3.43 -0.29 6.95
C PHE A 262 3.15 -1.79 7.03
N ILE A 263 4.08 -2.59 7.56
CA ILE A 263 3.83 -4.03 7.78
C ILE A 263 2.64 -4.27 8.71
N ASP A 264 2.52 -3.51 9.80
CA ASP A 264 1.40 -3.61 10.74
C ASP A 264 0.06 -3.26 10.06
N ALA A 265 0.04 -2.28 9.16
CA ALA A 265 -1.14 -1.96 8.34
C ALA A 265 -1.45 -3.09 7.35
N MET A 266 -0.44 -3.62 6.65
CA MET A 266 -0.61 -4.70 5.68
C MET A 266 -1.03 -6.01 6.34
N ASP A 267 -0.64 -6.27 7.59
CA ASP A 267 -1.06 -7.47 8.34
C ASP A 267 -2.55 -7.44 8.63
N ARG A 268 -3.08 -6.28 9.05
CA ARG A 268 -4.52 -6.03 9.21
C ARG A 268 -5.30 -6.16 7.91
N LEU A 269 -4.68 -5.77 6.80
CA LEU A 269 -5.26 -5.90 5.45
C LEU A 269 -5.11 -7.33 4.87
N GLY A 270 -4.33 -8.21 5.52
CA GLY A 270 -4.08 -9.58 5.06
C GLY A 270 -3.07 -9.69 3.91
N THR A 271 -2.27 -8.66 3.68
CA THR A 271 -1.33 -8.56 2.55
C THR A 271 0.13 -8.46 2.99
N ALA A 272 0.44 -8.50 4.30
CA ALA A 272 1.81 -8.30 4.81
C ALA A 272 2.87 -9.15 4.11
N ALA A 273 2.57 -10.41 3.78
CA ALA A 273 3.52 -11.32 3.14
C ALA A 273 4.06 -10.81 1.79
N PHE A 274 3.41 -9.85 1.12
CA PHE A 274 3.92 -9.22 -0.11
C PHE A 274 4.99 -8.15 0.13
N TRP A 275 5.25 -7.79 1.39
CA TRP A 275 6.02 -6.59 1.77
C TRP A 275 7.23 -6.89 2.67
N TYR A 276 7.47 -8.17 2.97
CA TYR A 276 8.67 -8.62 3.67
C TYR A 276 9.16 -9.95 3.07
N SER A 277 10.40 -10.33 3.40
CA SER A 277 10.97 -11.64 3.08
C SER A 277 10.17 -12.75 3.77
N SER A 278 9.17 -13.31 3.10
CA SER A 278 8.21 -14.26 3.69
C SER A 278 8.63 -15.72 3.52
N GLY A 279 9.78 -15.98 2.88
CA GLY A 279 10.20 -17.29 2.42
C GLY A 279 9.52 -17.71 1.11
N GLY A 280 8.86 -16.78 0.43
CA GLY A 280 8.18 -17.04 -0.84
C GLY A 280 9.15 -17.07 -2.01
N SER A 281 8.80 -17.79 -3.07
CA SER A 281 9.61 -17.86 -4.30
C SER A 281 9.71 -16.53 -5.05
N THR A 282 8.95 -15.50 -4.65
CA THR A 282 8.98 -14.15 -5.21
C THR A 282 9.58 -13.12 -4.25
N ASP A 283 10.24 -13.54 -3.15
CA ASP A 283 10.84 -12.61 -2.18
C ASP A 283 11.84 -11.62 -2.82
N ALA A 284 12.57 -12.05 -3.85
CA ALA A 284 13.47 -11.19 -4.62
C ALA A 284 12.75 -10.00 -5.28
N PHE A 285 11.46 -10.13 -5.59
CA PHE A 285 10.67 -9.13 -6.31
C PHE A 285 9.97 -8.15 -5.34
N LYS A 286 10.06 -8.41 -4.03
CA LYS A 286 9.48 -7.56 -2.98
C LYS A 286 10.40 -6.42 -2.58
N VAL A 287 11.68 -6.47 -2.98
CA VAL A 287 12.66 -5.40 -2.69
C VAL A 287 12.13 -4.07 -3.18
N ALA A 288 12.19 -3.04 -2.33
CA ALA A 288 11.67 -1.71 -2.65
C ALA A 288 12.28 -1.17 -3.95
N ALA A 289 11.41 -0.81 -4.89
CA ALA A 289 11.78 -0.17 -6.14
C ALA A 289 12.28 1.26 -5.86
N PRO A 290 13.18 1.80 -6.69
CA PRO A 290 13.59 3.19 -6.57
C PRO A 290 12.40 4.14 -6.68
N LEU A 291 12.44 5.19 -5.86
CA LEU A 291 11.52 6.32 -5.87
C LEU A 291 12.21 7.50 -6.54
N THR A 292 11.47 8.29 -7.33
CA THR A 292 12.02 9.47 -8.04
C THR A 292 11.16 10.70 -7.77
N LEU A 293 11.80 11.84 -7.51
CA LEU A 293 11.16 13.15 -7.48
C LEU A 293 11.65 14.02 -8.64
N SER A 294 10.75 14.78 -9.25
CA SER A 294 11.12 15.74 -10.29
C SER A 294 10.08 16.82 -10.56
N THR A 295 10.50 18.00 -11.01
CA THR A 295 9.64 19.12 -11.46
C THR A 295 9.40 19.14 -12.99
N GLY A 296 10.14 18.33 -13.77
CA GLY A 296 10.01 18.26 -15.22
C GLY A 296 8.82 17.40 -15.69
N ALA A 297 7.82 18.03 -16.33
CA ALA A 297 6.55 17.39 -16.67
C ALA A 297 6.59 16.32 -17.80
N ASP A 298 7.62 16.26 -18.64
CA ASP A 298 7.54 15.44 -19.87
C ASP A 298 8.82 14.70 -20.31
N GLU A 299 9.95 14.81 -19.58
CA GLU A 299 11.23 14.21 -20.04
C GLU A 299 12.09 13.57 -18.96
N VAL A 300 11.57 13.42 -17.73
CA VAL A 300 12.39 12.85 -16.66
C VAL A 300 12.40 11.32 -16.70
N VAL A 301 13.59 10.82 -17.00
CA VAL A 301 14.03 9.43 -16.91
C VAL A 301 13.99 9.01 -15.44
N GLY A 302 12.85 8.52 -14.97
CA GLY A 302 12.84 7.61 -13.81
C GLY A 302 13.74 6.41 -14.14
N PRO A 303 14.31 5.73 -13.13
CA PRO A 303 15.24 4.64 -13.37
C PRO A 303 14.62 3.66 -14.37
N THR A 304 15.38 3.32 -15.40
CA THR A 304 14.98 2.26 -16.32
C THR A 304 14.67 1.04 -15.47
N PRO A 305 13.48 0.44 -15.62
CA PRO A 305 13.16 -0.76 -14.87
C PRO A 305 14.23 -1.81 -15.11
N THR A 306 14.87 -2.28 -14.05
CA THR A 306 15.85 -3.34 -14.14
C THR A 306 15.09 -4.66 -14.26
N SER A 307 15.63 -5.60 -15.04
CA SER A 307 15.23 -6.99 -14.93
C SER A 307 15.41 -7.48 -13.48
N ALA A 308 14.68 -8.51 -13.07
CA ALA A 308 14.93 -9.16 -11.78
C ALA A 308 16.44 -9.43 -11.60
N PRO A 309 16.97 -9.35 -10.37
CA PRO A 309 18.33 -9.79 -10.09
C PRO A 309 18.55 -11.15 -10.72
N THR A 310 19.50 -11.24 -11.66
CA THR A 310 19.85 -12.51 -12.28
C THR A 310 20.90 -13.14 -11.39
N ASP A 311 20.60 -14.30 -10.81
CA ASP A 311 21.57 -15.09 -10.07
C ASP A 311 22.81 -15.32 -10.92
N ALA A 312 23.94 -14.77 -10.49
CA ALA A 312 25.25 -15.21 -10.93
C ALA A 312 25.69 -16.34 -9.99
N GLY A 313 25.26 -17.57 -10.26
CA GLY A 313 25.66 -18.73 -9.47
C GLY A 313 25.19 -20.06 -10.05
N ASP A 314 26.14 -20.89 -10.44
CA ASP A 314 26.02 -22.20 -11.07
C ASP A 314 24.84 -23.11 -10.64
N THR A 315 24.25 -23.75 -11.66
CA THR A 315 23.39 -24.94 -11.64
C THR A 315 23.52 -25.81 -10.37
N ALA A 316 22.60 -25.62 -9.42
CA ALA A 316 22.22 -26.65 -8.46
C ALA A 316 20.74 -27.00 -8.70
N THR A 317 20.48 -28.27 -9.02
CA THR A 317 19.14 -28.86 -9.11
C THR A 317 18.33 -28.50 -7.85
N PRO A 318 17.10 -27.96 -7.97
CA PRO A 318 16.28 -27.66 -6.80
C PRO A 318 16.04 -28.92 -5.97
N ALA A 319 16.36 -28.85 -4.67
CA ALA A 319 15.94 -29.87 -3.72
C ALA A 319 14.41 -29.84 -3.59
N ALA A 320 13.78 -31.02 -3.59
CA ALA A 320 12.34 -31.15 -3.37
C ALA A 320 11.94 -30.49 -2.03
N PRO A 321 10.78 -29.82 -1.94
CA PRO A 321 10.35 -29.14 -0.72
C PRO A 321 10.18 -30.15 0.42
N THR A 322 10.88 -29.90 1.53
CA THR A 322 10.69 -30.65 2.78
C THR A 322 9.36 -30.22 3.40
N VAL A 323 8.37 -31.10 3.37
CA VAL A 323 7.10 -30.91 4.08
C VAL A 323 7.37 -31.00 5.59
N VAL A 324 7.25 -29.88 6.30
CA VAL A 324 7.28 -29.86 7.77
C VAL A 324 5.92 -30.36 8.29
N PRO A 325 5.86 -31.46 9.08
CA PRO A 325 4.60 -31.95 9.63
C PRO A 325 4.12 -31.06 10.80
N PRO A 326 2.80 -30.82 10.97
CA PRO A 326 2.27 -30.00 12.06
C PRO A 326 2.40 -30.67 13.45
N PRO A 327 2.27 -29.92 14.57
CA PRO A 327 2.31 -30.42 15.97
C PRO A 327 0.95 -30.95 16.49
N ALA A 328 0.96 -31.73 17.58
CA ALA A 328 -0.18 -32.50 18.11
C ALA A 328 -0.94 -31.75 19.23
N THR A 329 -2.28 -31.78 19.24
CA THR A 329 -3.12 -31.32 20.38
C THR A 329 -3.95 -32.49 20.95
N VAL A 330 -4.04 -32.56 22.28
CA VAL A 330 -4.76 -33.54 23.12
C VAL A 330 -6.14 -32.98 23.51
N THR A 331 -7.22 -33.78 23.46
CA THR A 331 -8.56 -33.40 23.97
C THR A 331 -8.74 -33.88 25.41
N ALA A 332 -9.10 -32.97 26.32
CA ALA A 332 -9.60 -33.31 27.66
C ALA A 332 -11.12 -33.51 27.63
N THR A 333 -11.61 -34.53 28.34
CA THR A 333 -13.06 -34.77 28.53
C THR A 333 -13.65 -33.74 29.50
N VAL A 334 -14.62 -32.95 29.05
CA VAL A 334 -15.47 -32.12 29.94
C VAL A 334 -16.80 -32.83 30.15
N THR A 335 -17.08 -33.20 31.39
CA THR A 335 -18.40 -33.70 31.82
C THR A 335 -19.34 -32.51 32.03
N THR A 336 -20.44 -32.47 31.29
CA THR A 336 -21.52 -31.47 31.44
C THR A 336 -22.35 -31.72 32.72
N PRO A 337 -22.59 -30.70 33.58
CA PRO A 337 -23.61 -30.78 34.62
C PRO A 337 -25.01 -30.69 34.01
N ALA A 338 -25.93 -31.51 34.53
CA ALA A 338 -27.33 -31.55 34.13
C ALA A 338 -28.07 -30.23 34.41
N VAL A 339 -28.85 -29.77 33.43
CA VAL A 339 -29.73 -28.61 33.53
C VAL A 339 -30.94 -28.97 34.38
N ALA A 340 -31.16 -28.24 35.48
CA ALA A 340 -32.37 -28.31 36.28
C ALA A 340 -33.50 -27.50 35.62
N ALA A 341 -34.69 -28.10 35.56
CA ALA A 341 -35.89 -27.54 34.95
C ALA A 341 -36.38 -26.24 35.64
N THR A 342 -36.72 -25.24 34.84
CA THR A 342 -37.29 -23.95 35.29
C THR A 342 -38.82 -24.01 35.33
N ALA A 343 -39.40 -23.47 36.40
CA ALA A 343 -40.85 -23.43 36.68
C ALA A 343 -41.58 -22.31 35.88
N PRO A 344 -42.92 -22.37 35.73
CA PRO A 344 -43.68 -21.51 34.82
C PRO A 344 -43.92 -20.06 35.33
N PRO A 345 -44.28 -19.11 34.44
CA PRO A 345 -44.21 -17.68 34.71
C PRO A 345 -45.43 -17.14 35.48
N ALA A 346 -45.20 -16.11 36.30
CA ALA A 346 -46.23 -15.32 36.99
C ALA A 346 -46.65 -14.08 36.18
N PRO A 347 -47.88 -13.55 36.35
CA PRO A 347 -48.44 -12.49 35.51
C PRO A 347 -47.95 -11.08 35.90
N PRO A 348 -48.08 -10.07 35.01
CA PRO A 348 -47.49 -8.74 35.21
C PRO A 348 -48.39 -7.80 36.05
N PRO A 349 -47.82 -6.90 36.86
CA PRO A 349 -48.54 -5.75 37.38
C PRO A 349 -48.27 -4.44 36.60
N SER A 350 -49.29 -3.59 36.68
CA SER A 350 -49.55 -2.33 35.97
C SER A 350 -48.65 -1.14 36.36
N ALA A 351 -48.61 -0.16 35.46
CA ALA A 351 -47.88 1.10 35.51
C ALA A 351 -48.22 2.04 36.69
N ALA A 352 -47.21 2.75 37.20
CA ALA A 352 -47.31 4.06 37.84
C ALA A 352 -45.95 4.81 37.78
N GLU A 353 -46.04 6.13 37.63
CA GLU A 353 -45.01 7.14 37.32
C GLU A 353 -44.20 7.65 38.56
N PRO A 354 -43.21 8.58 38.42
CA PRO A 354 -41.91 8.52 39.09
C PRO A 354 -41.81 9.30 40.42
N SER A 355 -40.82 8.94 41.26
CA SER A 355 -40.38 9.74 42.41
C SER A 355 -38.87 9.58 42.68
N VAL A 356 -38.28 10.62 43.27
CA VAL A 356 -36.87 11.05 43.22
C VAL A 356 -36.02 10.55 44.42
N ALA A 357 -34.75 10.16 44.12
CA ALA A 357 -33.50 10.13 44.93
C ALA A 357 -33.34 9.13 46.13
N PRO A 358 -32.12 8.84 46.64
CA PRO A 358 -30.75 9.28 46.26
C PRO A 358 -29.71 8.14 46.01
N ALA A 359 -28.50 8.55 45.60
CA ALA A 359 -27.34 7.75 45.23
C ALA A 359 -26.68 6.94 46.39
N VAL A 360 -26.13 5.77 46.05
CA VAL A 360 -25.32 4.89 46.91
C VAL A 360 -23.89 4.85 46.34
N PRO A 361 -22.82 4.92 47.16
CA PRO A 361 -21.44 4.98 46.68
C PRO A 361 -20.94 3.60 46.22
N VAL A 362 -20.22 3.56 45.09
CA VAL A 362 -19.59 2.35 44.56
C VAL A 362 -18.09 2.38 44.93
N THR A 363 -17.64 1.38 45.68
CA THR A 363 -16.22 1.12 45.97
C THR A 363 -15.54 0.43 44.79
N PRO A 364 -14.35 0.86 44.32
CA PRO A 364 -13.64 0.16 43.26
C PRO A 364 -12.97 -1.13 43.79
N VAL A 365 -13.24 -2.26 43.13
CA VAL A 365 -12.54 -3.53 43.36
C VAL A 365 -11.28 -3.55 42.51
N THR A 366 -10.12 -3.38 43.14
CA THR A 366 -8.81 -3.57 42.52
C THR A 366 -8.53 -5.06 42.39
N THR A 367 -8.51 -5.59 41.16
CA THR A 367 -8.08 -6.98 40.91
C THR A 367 -6.62 -6.98 40.49
N GLN A 368 -5.73 -7.45 41.38
CA GLN A 368 -4.31 -7.70 41.06
C GLN A 368 -4.16 -9.14 40.55
N THR A 369 -3.79 -9.32 39.28
CA THR A 369 -3.46 -10.63 38.72
C THR A 369 -1.95 -10.84 38.79
N ARG A 370 -1.52 -11.84 39.58
CA ARG A 370 -0.13 -12.27 39.71
C ARG A 370 0.12 -13.45 38.77
N LEU A 371 1.07 -13.32 37.83
CA LEU A 371 1.52 -14.44 36.98
C LEU A 371 2.32 -15.45 37.83
N LEU A 372 1.94 -16.74 37.74
CA LEU A 372 2.75 -17.88 38.17
C LEU A 372 3.00 -18.76 36.94
N ALA A 373 4.27 -18.94 36.59
CA ALA A 373 4.68 -19.85 35.51
C ALA A 373 4.82 -21.29 36.05
N ALA A 374 4.36 -22.27 35.26
CA ALA A 374 4.70 -23.68 35.45
C ALA A 374 4.90 -24.37 34.08
N PRO A 375 5.82 -25.36 33.96
CA PRO A 375 6.36 -25.83 32.68
C PRO A 375 5.51 -26.92 32.02
N ALA A 376 5.57 -27.03 30.69
CA ALA A 376 4.84 -28.02 29.89
C ALA A 376 5.68 -29.26 29.54
N ALA A 377 5.06 -30.46 29.62
CA ALA A 377 5.55 -31.73 29.11
C ALA A 377 4.56 -32.33 28.09
N ALA A 378 5.06 -33.14 27.15
CA ALA A 378 4.44 -33.45 25.85
C ALA A 378 3.73 -34.83 25.75
N THR A 379 2.94 -34.99 24.65
CA THR A 379 2.42 -36.19 23.91
C THR A 379 1.00 -36.73 24.23
N PRO A 380 0.34 -37.54 23.34
CA PRO A 380 0.15 -37.50 21.87
C PRO A 380 -1.32 -37.73 21.38
N ARG A 381 -1.52 -37.71 20.04
CA ARG A 381 -2.77 -37.61 19.21
C ARG A 381 -3.70 -38.85 19.15
N ASP A 382 -4.97 -38.60 18.79
CA ASP A 382 -5.84 -39.51 18.01
C ASP A 382 -6.52 -38.81 16.80
N ARG A 383 -6.83 -39.58 15.73
CA ARG A 383 -7.08 -39.19 14.31
C ARG A 383 -8.52 -38.69 13.96
N PRO A 384 -8.68 -37.95 12.82
CA PRO A 384 -9.95 -37.65 12.16
C PRO A 384 -10.25 -38.50 10.89
N ASP A 385 -11.48 -38.36 10.36
CA ASP A 385 -12.16 -39.18 9.35
C ASP A 385 -11.55 -39.28 7.93
N PRO A 386 -11.80 -40.39 7.18
CA PRO A 386 -11.01 -40.83 6.03
C PRO A 386 -11.69 -40.67 4.65
N LEU A 387 -12.02 -39.44 4.21
CA LEU A 387 -12.66 -39.24 2.89
C LEU A 387 -11.90 -38.36 1.88
N TRP A 388 -10.79 -37.72 2.24
CA TRP A 388 -10.02 -36.90 1.28
C TRP A 388 -8.99 -37.69 0.45
N TRP A 389 -8.70 -38.95 0.80
CA TRP A 389 -7.73 -39.78 0.07
C TRP A 389 -8.22 -40.28 -1.29
N VAL A 390 -9.54 -40.32 -1.54
CA VAL A 390 -10.09 -40.89 -2.78
C VAL A 390 -9.89 -39.96 -3.98
N GLY A 391 -9.79 -38.64 -3.77
CA GLY A 391 -9.58 -37.67 -4.85
C GLY A 391 -8.14 -37.65 -5.41
N GLY A 392 -7.14 -37.81 -4.54
CA GLY A 392 -5.72 -37.74 -4.93
C GLY A 392 -5.20 -39.00 -5.63
N SER A 393 -5.72 -40.19 -5.28
CA SER A 393 -5.27 -41.46 -5.88
C SER A 393 -5.79 -41.68 -7.30
N LEU A 394 -6.91 -41.05 -7.70
CA LEU A 394 -7.47 -41.20 -9.04
C LEU A 394 -6.72 -40.40 -10.11
N VAL A 395 -6.09 -39.30 -9.73
CA VAL A 395 -5.31 -38.43 -10.63
C VAL A 395 -3.93 -39.02 -10.93
N LEU A 396 -3.31 -39.70 -9.95
CA LEU A 396 -2.01 -40.38 -10.16
C LEU A 396 -2.13 -41.60 -11.09
N LEU A 397 -3.30 -42.25 -11.11
CA LEU A 397 -3.54 -43.42 -11.98
C LEU A 397 -3.79 -43.01 -13.44
N THR A 398 -4.25 -41.79 -13.71
CA THR A 398 -4.45 -41.27 -15.08
C THR A 398 -3.14 -40.83 -15.73
N VAL A 399 -2.19 -40.31 -14.94
CA VAL A 399 -0.86 -39.92 -15.44
C VAL A 399 0.00 -41.13 -15.78
N ALA A 400 -0.15 -42.25 -15.06
CA ALA A 400 0.61 -43.48 -15.32
C ALA A 400 0.23 -44.19 -16.64
N VAL A 401 -1.01 -44.05 -17.11
CA VAL A 401 -1.49 -44.69 -18.35
C VAL A 401 -1.02 -43.95 -19.61
N LEU A 402 -0.68 -42.66 -19.51
CA LEU A 402 -0.22 -41.84 -20.64
C LEU A 402 1.29 -41.92 -20.90
N LEU A 403 2.05 -42.58 -20.02
CA LEU A 403 3.53 -42.68 -20.10
C LEU A 403 4.03 -44.04 -20.63
N VAL A 404 3.16 -44.94 -21.10
CA VAL A 404 3.57 -46.20 -21.71
C VAL A 404 3.88 -45.99 -23.21
N PRO A 405 5.13 -46.19 -23.67
CA PRO A 405 5.46 -46.09 -25.09
C PRO A 405 4.84 -47.25 -25.88
N VAL A 406 4.11 -46.93 -26.95
CA VAL A 406 3.56 -47.91 -27.89
C VAL A 406 4.69 -48.45 -28.76
N GLU A 407 5.02 -49.72 -28.58
CA GLU A 407 5.99 -50.46 -29.39
C GLU A 407 5.42 -50.66 -30.81
N LYS A 408 6.06 -50.07 -31.83
CA LYS A 408 5.69 -50.27 -33.23
C LYS A 408 5.98 -51.71 -33.64
N ARG A 409 4.93 -52.51 -33.87
CA ARG A 409 5.03 -53.78 -34.59
C ARG A 409 5.37 -53.51 -36.06
N ASN A 410 6.56 -53.93 -36.47
CA ASN A 410 6.93 -54.07 -37.87
C ASN A 410 6.31 -55.36 -38.43
N THR A 411 5.62 -55.25 -39.56
CA THR A 411 5.41 -56.32 -40.57
C THR A 411 4.79 -55.66 -41.81
N PRO A 412 4.98 -56.19 -43.04
CA PRO A 412 5.31 -57.59 -43.38
C PRO A 412 6.80 -57.91 -43.49
#